data_AF-X8CUR2-F1
#
_entry.id   AF-X8CUR2-F1
#
_cell.length_a   1.000
_cell.length_b   1.000
_cell.length_c   1.000
_cell.angle_alpha   90.00
_cell.angle_beta   90.00
_cell.angle_gamma   90.00
#
_symmetry.space_group_name_H-M   'P 1'
#
loop_
_entity.id
_entity.type
_entity.pdbx_description
1 polymer ?
#
loop_
_entity_poly.entity_id
_entity_poly.type
_entity_poly.pdbx_seq_one_letter_code
_entity_poly.pdbx_strand_id
1 'polypeptide(L)'
;MDRSEIGRRRQLHCRAGDGVAGGAVGAPGRRLSVGAARAWRRDAGRHPSPNAGAVEAAFAGALGVRLGGPTQYRHELQIRPTLGDGREPTVADLRRAVALSSLVQAGAALLAGLLSGYRRRP
;
A
#
# COMPACT_ATOMS: atom_id res chain seq x y z
N MET A 1 16.65 -20.67 30.45
CA MET A 1 15.84 -20.74 29.22
C MET A 1 16.76 -20.76 28.02
N ASP A 2 16.69 -21.82 27.22
CA ASP A 2 17.65 -22.17 26.17
C ASP A 2 17.25 -21.63 24.78
N ARG A 3 18.22 -21.07 24.03
CA ARG A 3 18.03 -20.42 22.71
C ARG A 3 17.65 -21.41 21.60
N SER A 4 17.76 -22.72 21.85
CA SER A 4 17.58 -23.77 20.83
C SER A 4 16.11 -24.10 20.48
N GLU A 5 15.14 -23.71 21.32
CA GLU A 5 13.70 -23.98 21.09
C GLU A 5 13.01 -22.93 20.20
N ILE A 6 13.50 -21.68 20.19
CA ILE A 6 12.90 -20.58 19.41
C ILE A 6 13.10 -20.78 17.90
N GLY A 7 14.19 -21.44 17.50
CA GLY A 7 14.49 -21.72 16.08
C GLY A 7 13.63 -22.83 15.48
N ARG A 8 13.24 -23.83 16.28
CA ARG A 8 12.55 -25.03 15.78
C ARG A 8 11.06 -24.79 15.45
N ARG A 9 10.41 -23.82 16.11
CA ARG A 9 8.99 -23.47 15.82
C ARG A 9 8.80 -22.63 14.55
N ARG A 10 9.86 -22.00 14.00
CA ARG A 10 9.75 -21.15 12.79
C ARG A 10 9.84 -21.90 11.47
N GLN A 11 10.40 -23.12 11.45
CA GLN A 11 10.66 -23.85 10.21
C GLN A 11 9.47 -24.69 9.71
N LEU A 12 8.44 -24.93 10.53
CA LEU A 12 7.29 -25.76 10.13
C LEU A 12 6.25 -25.04 9.25
N HIS A 13 6.35 -23.73 9.04
CA HIS A 13 5.28 -22.97 8.37
C HIS A 13 5.55 -22.53 6.93
N CYS A 14 6.75 -22.78 6.39
CA CYS A 14 7.09 -22.43 5.01
C CYS A 14 7.25 -23.71 4.18
N ARG A 15 6.12 -24.32 3.79
CA ARG A 15 6.10 -25.22 2.64
C ARG A 15 5.38 -24.52 1.50
N ALA A 16 6.09 -24.47 0.39
CA ALA A 16 5.73 -23.86 -0.87
C ALA A 16 4.29 -24.21 -1.29
N GLY A 17 3.55 -23.18 -1.70
CA GLY A 17 2.32 -23.32 -2.47
C GLY A 17 2.54 -22.59 -3.79
N ASP A 18 2.88 -23.36 -4.81
CA ASP A 18 2.77 -22.97 -6.21
C ASP A 18 1.31 -22.59 -6.52
N GLY A 19 1.12 -21.56 -7.32
CA GLY A 19 -0.23 -21.13 -7.72
C GLY A 19 -0.26 -19.74 -8.32
N VAL A 20 0.28 -19.60 -9.53
CA VAL A 20 -0.13 -18.51 -10.43
C VAL A 20 -1.58 -18.78 -10.80
N ALA A 21 -2.51 -18.08 -10.14
CA ALA A 21 -3.90 -18.03 -10.53
C ALA A 21 -4.30 -16.57 -10.68
N GLY A 22 -4.48 -16.15 -11.93
CA GLY A 22 -5.06 -14.87 -12.29
C GLY A 22 -6.40 -14.69 -11.59
N GLY A 23 -6.44 -13.72 -10.66
CA GLY A 23 -7.66 -13.23 -10.06
C GLY A 23 -8.08 -11.97 -10.80
N ALA A 24 -9.23 -12.03 -11.46
CA ALA A 24 -9.87 -10.92 -12.15
C ALA A 24 -9.76 -9.61 -11.35
N VAL A 25 -9.23 -8.57 -12.00
CA VAL A 25 -9.29 -7.20 -11.51
C VAL A 25 -10.76 -6.78 -11.56
N GLY A 26 -11.51 -7.12 -10.51
CA GLY A 26 -12.80 -6.49 -10.25
C GLY A 26 -12.55 -4.99 -10.16
N ALA A 27 -13.18 -4.22 -11.06
CA ALA A 27 -13.02 -2.78 -11.15
C ALA A 27 -13.04 -2.17 -9.73
N PRO A 28 -12.00 -1.43 -9.32
CA PRO A 28 -11.91 -0.93 -7.95
C PRO A 28 -13.11 -0.03 -7.69
N GLY A 29 -14.05 -0.56 -6.92
CA GLY A 29 -15.34 0.06 -6.69
C GLY A 29 -15.18 1.47 -6.13
N ARG A 30 -16.11 2.36 -6.51
CA ARG A 30 -16.23 3.79 -6.15
C ARG A 30 -15.89 4.16 -4.68
N ARG A 31 -15.89 3.19 -3.77
CA ARG A 31 -15.49 3.33 -2.36
C ARG A 31 -13.97 3.50 -2.19
N LEU A 32 -13.14 2.82 -2.98
CA LEU A 32 -11.68 2.86 -2.89
C LEU A 32 -11.13 4.25 -3.26
N SER A 33 -11.65 4.83 -4.33
CA SER A 33 -11.26 6.17 -4.81
C SER A 33 -11.74 7.30 -3.89
N VAL A 34 -12.93 7.18 -3.29
CA VAL A 34 -13.42 8.15 -2.30
C VAL A 34 -12.61 8.10 -1.00
N GLY A 35 -12.27 6.90 -0.52
CA GLY A 35 -11.39 6.72 0.65
C GLY A 35 -10.00 7.32 0.43
N ALA A 36 -9.38 6.99 -0.70
CA ALA A 36 -8.07 7.53 -1.09
C ALA A 36 -8.05 9.06 -1.15
N ALA A 37 -9.02 9.66 -1.85
CA ALA A 37 -9.08 11.11 -2.03
C ALA A 37 -9.35 11.86 -0.71
N ARG A 38 -10.17 11.29 0.19
CA ARG A 38 -10.42 11.89 1.51
C ARG A 38 -9.18 11.85 2.39
N ALA A 39 -8.51 10.70 2.48
CA ALA A 39 -7.31 10.55 3.28
C ALA A 39 -6.18 11.43 2.73
N TRP A 40 -5.99 11.46 1.41
CA TRP A 40 -5.03 12.34 0.74
C TRP A 40 -5.22 13.81 1.13
N ARG A 41 -6.43 14.34 0.94
CA ARG A 41 -6.72 15.75 1.24
C ARG A 41 -6.51 16.13 2.70
N ARG A 42 -6.80 15.21 3.63
CA ARG A 42 -6.72 15.49 5.06
C ARG A 42 -5.33 15.29 5.65
N ASP A 43 -4.63 14.24 5.21
CA ASP A 43 -3.49 13.71 5.96
C ASP A 43 -2.15 13.92 5.22
N ALA A 44 -2.15 14.13 3.90
CA ALA A 44 -0.91 14.23 3.11
C ALA A 44 0.06 15.32 3.59
N GLY A 45 -0.47 16.47 4.03
CA GLY A 45 0.33 17.59 4.54
C GLY A 45 0.95 17.34 5.91
N ARG A 46 0.59 16.27 6.61
CA ARG A 46 1.18 15.91 7.91
C ARG A 46 2.54 15.23 7.76
N HIS A 47 2.79 14.63 6.60
CA HIS A 47 4.05 13.97 6.32
C HIS A 47 5.13 15.00 5.95
N PRO A 48 6.37 14.90 6.47
CA PRO A 48 7.43 15.88 6.21
C PRO A 48 7.81 15.97 4.72
N SER A 49 7.65 14.87 3.98
CA SER A 49 7.79 14.85 2.52
C SER A 49 6.40 14.92 1.85
N PRO A 50 6.13 15.93 1.00
CA PRO A 50 4.85 16.06 0.32
C PRO A 50 4.61 14.92 -0.68
N ASN A 51 5.67 14.42 -1.32
CA ASN A 51 5.59 13.30 -2.26
C ASN A 51 5.18 12.01 -1.54
N ALA A 52 5.82 11.72 -0.41
CA ALA A 52 5.51 10.53 0.38
C ALA A 52 4.13 10.65 1.05
N GLY A 53 3.81 11.81 1.62
CA GLY A 53 2.52 12.04 2.28
C GLY A 53 1.34 11.85 1.35
N ALA A 54 1.44 12.31 0.10
CA ALA A 54 0.38 12.15 -0.87
C ALA A 54 0.09 10.66 -1.17
N VAL A 55 1.14 9.90 -1.43
CA VAL A 55 1.04 8.48 -1.78
C VAL A 55 0.60 7.64 -0.57
N GLU A 56 1.24 7.82 0.58
CA GLU A 56 0.94 7.05 1.79
C GLU A 56 -0.49 7.29 2.28
N ALA A 57 -0.96 8.55 2.30
CA ALA A 57 -2.32 8.86 2.70
C ALA A 57 -3.36 8.29 1.72
N ALA A 58 -3.09 8.38 0.40
CA ALA A 58 -3.97 7.80 -0.60
C ALA A 58 -4.04 6.26 -0.48
N PHE A 59 -2.92 5.59 -0.25
CA PHE A 59 -2.86 4.14 -0.03
C PHE A 59 -3.57 3.72 1.26
N ALA A 60 -3.38 4.45 2.36
CA ALA A 60 -4.08 4.21 3.62
C ALA A 60 -5.61 4.26 3.41
N GLY A 61 -6.09 5.33 2.76
CA GLY A 61 -7.51 5.50 2.45
C GLY A 61 -8.07 4.47 1.46
N ALA A 62 -7.29 4.07 0.45
CA ALA A 62 -7.69 3.06 -0.52
C ALA A 62 -7.77 1.66 0.10
N LEU A 63 -6.80 1.29 0.93
CA LEU A 63 -6.73 -0.04 1.53
C LEU A 63 -7.64 -0.18 2.77
N GLY A 64 -8.12 0.93 3.31
CA GLY A 64 -8.90 0.98 4.55
C GLY A 64 -8.03 0.67 5.77
N VAL A 65 -6.78 1.12 5.73
CA VAL A 65 -5.80 0.93 6.81
C VAL A 65 -5.33 2.27 7.34
N ARG A 66 -4.65 2.24 8.49
CA ARG A 66 -3.98 3.39 9.08
C ARG A 66 -2.47 3.16 9.04
N LEU A 67 -1.73 4.14 8.52
CA LEU A 67 -0.27 4.11 8.45
C LEU A 67 0.35 5.13 9.42
N GLY A 68 1.62 4.94 9.75
CA GLY A 68 2.36 5.79 10.68
C GLY A 68 2.21 5.36 12.14
N GLY A 69 2.32 6.30 13.07
CA GLY A 69 2.36 5.99 14.50
C GLY A 69 3.78 5.71 15.02
N PRO A 70 3.88 5.17 16.25
CA PRO A 70 5.16 4.90 16.89
C PRO A 70 5.90 3.74 16.23
N THR A 71 6.97 4.04 15.50
CA THR A 71 7.87 3.05 14.93
C THR A 71 9.13 2.94 15.78
N GLN A 72 9.34 1.80 16.40
CA GLN A 72 10.59 1.51 17.12
C GLN A 72 11.66 1.04 16.13
N TYR A 73 12.65 1.89 15.90
CA TYR A 73 13.91 1.51 15.28
C TYR A 73 14.89 1.04 16.36
N ARG A 74 15.94 0.34 15.93
CA ARG A 74 16.95 -0.27 16.83
C ARG A 74 17.57 0.72 17.83
N HIS A 75 17.59 2.01 17.49
CA HIS A 75 18.22 3.06 18.29
C HIS A 75 17.25 4.16 18.72
N GLU A 76 16.06 4.27 18.12
CA GLU A 76 15.16 5.40 18.33
C GLU A 76 13.69 5.06 18.11
N LEU A 77 12.82 5.66 18.91
CA LEU A 77 11.38 5.68 18.67
C LEU A 77 11.06 6.87 17.76
N GLN A 78 10.68 6.60 16.51
CA GLN A 78 10.22 7.63 15.58
C GLN A 78 8.69 7.67 15.59
N ILE A 79 8.12 8.81 15.94
CA ILE A 79 6.68 9.04 15.81
C ILE A 79 6.40 9.56 14.40
N ARG A 80 5.84 8.71 13.53
CA ARG A 80 5.36 9.16 12.23
C ARG A 80 3.93 9.68 12.31
N PRO A 81 3.57 10.69 11.51
CA PRO A 81 2.21 11.17 11.44
C PRO A 81 1.28 10.03 11.03
N THR A 82 0.13 9.97 11.69
CA THR A 82 -0.90 8.99 11.38
C THR A 82 -1.65 9.39 10.11
N LEU A 83 -1.74 8.47 9.15
CA LEU A 83 -2.40 8.65 7.86
C LEU A 83 -3.52 7.64 7.69
N GLY A 84 -4.73 8.10 7.37
CA GLY A 84 -5.94 7.27 7.28
C GLY A 84 -6.56 6.91 8.63
N ASP A 85 -7.80 6.42 8.59
CA ASP A 85 -8.62 6.10 9.78
C ASP A 85 -9.00 4.61 9.85
N GLY A 86 -8.31 3.78 9.07
CA GLY A 86 -8.62 2.37 8.95
C GLY A 86 -8.09 1.51 10.10
N ARG A 87 -8.15 0.19 9.89
CA ARG A 87 -7.53 -0.76 10.82
C ARG A 87 -6.00 -0.76 10.71
N GLU A 88 -5.34 -1.33 11.72
CA GLU A 88 -3.91 -1.59 11.65
C GLU A 88 -3.59 -2.51 10.46
N PRO A 89 -2.54 -2.23 9.67
CA PRO A 89 -2.17 -3.04 8.51
C PRO A 89 -1.73 -4.45 8.95
N THR A 90 -2.01 -5.42 8.08
CA THR A 90 -1.64 -6.83 8.26
C THR A 90 -0.80 -7.28 7.08
N VAL A 91 -0.16 -8.44 7.20
CA VAL A 91 0.63 -9.05 6.10
C VAL A 91 -0.22 -9.25 4.84
N ALA A 92 -1.52 -9.51 4.98
CA ALA A 92 -2.44 -9.65 3.85
C ALA A 92 -2.57 -8.36 3.01
N ASP A 93 -2.35 -7.18 3.62
CA ASP A 93 -2.44 -5.90 2.92
C ASP A 93 -1.25 -5.65 2.00
N LEU A 94 -0.12 -6.33 2.18
CA LEU A 94 1.03 -6.22 1.28
C LEU A 94 0.65 -6.62 -0.14
N ARG A 95 -0.05 -7.76 -0.30
CA ARG A 95 -0.53 -8.22 -1.61
C ARG A 95 -1.52 -7.23 -2.22
N ARG A 96 -2.42 -6.67 -1.40
CA ARG A 96 -3.40 -5.66 -1.84
C ARG A 96 -2.71 -4.35 -2.26
N ALA A 97 -1.68 -3.92 -1.53
CA ALA A 97 -0.89 -2.73 -1.84
C ALA A 97 -0.09 -2.90 -3.15
N VAL A 98 0.53 -4.07 -3.35
CA VAL A 98 1.22 -4.39 -4.60
C VAL A 98 0.25 -4.38 -5.77
N ALA A 99 -0.90 -5.06 -5.64
CA ALA A 99 -1.93 -5.06 -6.69
C ALA A 99 -2.43 -3.64 -7.00
N LEU A 100 -2.68 -2.82 -5.98
CA LEU A 100 -3.07 -1.42 -6.15
C LEU A 100 -1.99 -0.63 -6.90
N SER A 101 -0.72 -0.79 -6.53
CA SER A 101 0.41 -0.14 -7.20
C SER A 101 0.50 -0.55 -8.68
N SER A 102 0.38 -1.83 -9.00
CA SER A 102 0.38 -2.32 -10.38
C SER A 102 -0.77 -1.73 -11.19
N LEU A 103 -1.97 -1.61 -10.61
CA LEU A 103 -3.12 -0.99 -11.26
C LEU A 103 -2.90 0.49 -11.54
N VAL A 104 -2.33 1.23 -10.58
CA VAL A 104 -2.01 2.65 -10.75
C VAL A 104 -0.97 2.84 -11.86
N GLN A 105 0.07 2.01 -11.88
CA GLN A 105 1.11 2.05 -12.93
C GLN A 105 0.54 1.73 -14.31
N ALA A 106 -0.28 0.68 -14.43
CA ALA A 106 -0.93 0.33 -15.69
C ALA A 106 -1.86 1.45 -16.19
N GLY A 107 -2.67 2.03 -15.30
CA GLY A 107 -3.54 3.16 -15.63
C GLY A 107 -2.77 4.40 -16.09
N ALA A 108 -1.66 4.74 -15.41
CA ALA A 108 -0.79 5.84 -15.78
C ALA A 108 -0.12 5.61 -17.15
N ALA A 109 0.37 4.40 -17.41
CA ALA A 109 0.98 4.04 -18.69
C ALA A 109 -0.02 4.10 -19.86
N LEU A 110 -1.24 3.60 -19.65
CA LEU A 110 -2.33 3.70 -20.64
C LEU A 110 -2.68 5.15 -20.94
N LEU A 111 -2.86 5.99 -19.91
CA LEU A 111 -3.15 7.41 -20.08
C LEU A 111 -2.02 8.12 -20.83
N ALA A 112 -0.77 7.88 -20.46
CA ALA A 112 0.40 8.43 -21.14
C ALA A 112 0.47 8.00 -22.62
N GLY A 113 0.17 6.72 -22.91
CA GLY A 113 0.09 6.18 -24.27
C GLY A 113 -1.02 6.85 -25.09
N LEU A 114 -2.21 7.03 -24.52
CA LEU A 114 -3.33 7.71 -25.16
C LEU A 114 -3.03 9.18 -25.45
N LEU A 115 -2.48 9.91 -24.47
CA LEU A 115 -2.10 11.32 -24.63
C LEU A 115 -0.98 11.49 -25.67
N SER A 116 0.00 10.58 -25.67
CA SER A 116 1.07 10.58 -26.67
C SER A 116 0.52 10.28 -28.06
N GLY A 117 -0.38 9.31 -28.18
CA GLY A 117 -1.06 8.98 -29.44
C GLY A 117 -1.95 10.11 -29.95
N TYR A 118 -2.65 10.82 -29.05
CA TYR A 118 -3.46 11.98 -29.38
C TYR A 118 -2.60 13.16 -29.88
N ARG A 119 -1.50 13.47 -29.16
CA ARG A 119 -0.57 14.54 -29.55
C ARG A 119 0.19 14.26 -30.84
N ARG A 120 0.30 12.99 -31.24
CA ARG A 120 0.95 12.57 -32.50
C ARG A 120 0.00 12.53 -33.69
N ARG A 121 -1.29 12.83 -33.52
CA ARG A 121 -2.22 12.93 -34.66
C ARG A 121 -2.05 14.32 -35.31
N PRO A 122 -1.61 14.39 -36.58
CA PRO A 122 -1.46 15.65 -37.31
C PRO A 122 -2.81 16.30 -37.62
#